data_AF-A0ABC8UC77-F1
#
_entry.id   AF-A0ABC8UC77-F1
#
_cell.length_a   1.000
_cell.length_b   1.000
_cell.length_c   1.000
_cell.angle_alpha   90.00
_cell.angle_beta   90.00
_cell.angle_gamma   90.00
#
_symmetry.space_group_name_H-M   'P 1'
#
loop_
_entity.id
_entity.type
_entity.pdbx_description
1 polymer ?
#
loop_
_entity_poly.entity_id
_entity_poly.type
_entity_poly.pdbx_seq_one_letter_code
_entity_poly.pdbx_strand_id
1 'polypeptide(L)'
;MMTESDGETASLFPKAARMRNLTYSSPLYVDVTKRVIKKGYDCEEVTETQDFSKVFIGKENDLTEVGECPYDQGGYFIINGSEKVLIAQEKMSTNHVYVFKKRQPNKYAYVAYVRSVSESQNKSPSGMFVRMLARTSAKG
;
A
#
# COMPACT_ATOMS: atom_id res chain seq x y z
N MET A 1 -21.06 -5.25 3.99
CA MET A 1 -21.93 -6.44 4.17
C MET A 1 -21.31 -7.38 5.20
N MET A 2 -22.11 -8.05 6.02
CA MET A 2 -21.69 -9.05 7.00
C MET A 2 -22.50 -10.32 6.77
N THR A 3 -21.84 -11.47 6.77
CA THR A 3 -22.49 -12.79 6.83
C THR A 3 -22.61 -13.22 8.29
N GLU A 4 -23.82 -13.41 8.76
CA GLU A 4 -24.13 -13.88 10.12
C GLU A 4 -23.82 -15.37 10.27
N SER A 5 -23.84 -15.90 11.50
CA SER A 5 -23.65 -17.34 11.79
C SER A 5 -24.60 -18.24 11.01
N ASP A 6 -25.76 -17.69 10.64
CA ASP A 6 -26.86 -18.40 10.01
C ASP A 6 -26.75 -18.40 8.48
N GLY A 7 -25.67 -17.81 7.94
CA GLY A 7 -25.37 -17.76 6.51
C GLY A 7 -26.04 -16.61 5.75
N GLU A 8 -26.95 -15.87 6.39
CA GLU A 8 -27.56 -14.69 5.80
C GLU A 8 -26.56 -13.53 5.73
N THR A 9 -26.55 -12.82 4.61
CA THR A 9 -25.69 -11.66 4.39
C THR A 9 -26.51 -10.39 4.46
N ALA A 10 -26.20 -9.53 5.42
CA ALA A 10 -26.89 -8.26 5.64
C ALA A 10 -25.96 -7.06 5.42
N SER A 11 -26.55 -5.91 5.09
CA SER A 11 -25.82 -4.64 5.11
C SER A 11 -25.38 -4.32 6.54
N LEU A 12 -24.08 -4.09 6.72
CA LEU A 12 -23.53 -3.66 8.00
C LEU A 12 -23.52 -2.14 8.00
N PHE A 13 -24.01 -1.54 9.08
CA PHE A 13 -24.01 -0.08 9.31
C PHE A 13 -22.95 0.32 10.35
N PRO A 14 -22.37 1.53 10.30
CA PRO A 14 -21.27 1.92 11.19
C PRO A 14 -21.65 1.81 12.67
N LYS A 15 -22.80 2.35 13.08
CA LYS A 15 -23.37 2.16 14.42
C LYS A 15 -23.49 0.70 14.84
N ALA A 16 -23.96 -0.17 13.95
CA ALA A 16 -24.08 -1.60 14.25
C ALA A 16 -22.70 -2.26 14.42
N ALA A 17 -21.71 -1.84 13.62
CA ALA A 17 -20.35 -2.33 13.73
C ALA A 17 -19.69 -1.92 15.06
N ARG A 18 -19.90 -0.68 15.52
CA ARG A 18 -19.45 -0.18 16.83
C ARG A 18 -20.03 -1.01 17.98
N MET A 19 -21.36 -1.17 18.01
CA MET A 19 -22.05 -1.85 19.11
C MET A 19 -21.76 -3.36 19.19
N ARG A 20 -21.49 -4.01 18.04
CA ARG A 20 -21.28 -5.46 17.93
C ARG A 20 -19.81 -5.87 17.91
N ASN A 21 -18.87 -4.94 18.12
CA ASN A 21 -17.43 -5.18 18.01
C ASN A 21 -17.01 -5.75 16.65
N LEU A 22 -17.64 -5.30 15.56
CA LEU A 22 -17.36 -5.76 14.20
C LEU A 22 -16.45 -4.77 13.46
N THR A 23 -15.85 -5.24 12.37
CA THR A 23 -15.09 -4.39 11.45
C THR A 23 -15.98 -3.93 10.31
N TYR A 24 -16.21 -2.61 10.23
CA TYR A 24 -17.01 -2.00 9.17
C TYR A 24 -16.26 -2.07 7.85
N SER A 25 -16.79 -2.85 6.90
CA SER A 25 -16.08 -3.20 5.66
C SER A 25 -17.05 -3.69 4.56
N SER A 26 -16.76 -3.40 3.29
CA SER A 26 -17.56 -3.82 2.12
C SER A 26 -16.78 -4.76 1.20
N PRO A 27 -17.37 -5.82 0.62
CA PRO A 27 -16.61 -6.77 -0.20
C PRO A 27 -16.12 -6.20 -1.54
N LEU A 28 -14.88 -6.53 -1.92
CA LEU A 28 -14.26 -6.22 -3.22
C LEU A 28 -14.15 -7.50 -4.07
N TYR A 29 -14.63 -7.45 -5.30
CA TYR A 29 -14.58 -8.55 -6.26
C TYR A 29 -13.74 -8.17 -7.49
N VAL A 30 -12.97 -9.12 -8.03
CA VAL A 30 -12.30 -8.99 -9.33
C VAL A 30 -12.53 -10.21 -10.19
N ASP A 31 -12.31 -10.09 -11.49
CA ASP A 31 -12.30 -11.24 -12.40
C ASP A 31 -10.86 -11.73 -12.61
N VAL A 32 -10.67 -13.05 -12.56
CA VAL A 32 -9.38 -13.72 -12.71
C VAL A 32 -9.44 -14.70 -13.86
N THR A 33 -8.61 -14.50 -14.88
CA THR A 33 -8.44 -15.45 -15.98
C THR A 33 -7.18 -16.27 -15.75
N LYS A 34 -7.32 -17.60 -15.67
CA LYS A 34 -6.21 -18.56 -15.56
C LYS A 34 -5.96 -19.19 -16.93
N ARG A 35 -4.74 -19.05 -17.42
CA ARG A 35 -4.27 -19.70 -18.66
C ARG A 35 -3.23 -20.77 -18.32
N VAL A 36 -3.50 -22.02 -18.65
CA VAL A 36 -2.58 -23.15 -18.48
C VAL A 36 -2.02 -23.52 -19.85
N ILE A 37 -0.70 -23.46 -20.00
CA ILE A 37 0.01 -23.80 -21.23
C ILE A 37 0.77 -25.11 -20.96
N LYS A 38 0.39 -26.19 -21.65
CA LYS A 38 1.09 -27.49 -21.60
C LYS A 38 1.89 -27.65 -22.90
N LYS A 39 3.21 -27.84 -22.79
CA LYS A 39 4.06 -28.25 -23.92
C LYS A 39 4.20 -29.77 -23.95
N GLY A 40 3.70 -30.40 -25.00
CA GLY A 40 3.94 -31.81 -25.29
C GLY A 40 5.34 -32.07 -25.85
N TYR A 41 5.74 -33.34 -25.93
CA TYR A 41 7.01 -33.78 -26.52
C TYR A 41 7.10 -33.46 -28.04
N ASP A 42 5.96 -33.28 -28.72
CA ASP A 42 5.86 -33.02 -30.17
C ASP A 42 5.67 -31.53 -30.54
N CYS A 43 6.06 -30.59 -29.68
CA CYS A 43 5.89 -29.15 -29.89
C CYS A 43 4.43 -28.65 -29.99
N GLU A 44 3.42 -29.48 -29.71
CA GLU A 44 2.04 -29.02 -29.58
C GLU A 44 1.84 -28.26 -28.25
N GLU A 45 1.34 -27.03 -28.36
CA GLU A 45 0.95 -26.19 -27.23
C GLU A 45 -0.57 -26.29 -27.00
N VAL A 46 -0.97 -27.07 -26.00
CA VAL A 46 -2.38 -27.09 -25.57
C VAL A 46 -2.59 -25.96 -24.56
N THR A 47 -3.40 -24.97 -24.93
CA THR A 47 -3.80 -23.87 -24.05
C THR A 47 -5.19 -24.14 -23.47
N GLU A 48 -5.29 -24.28 -22.15
CA GLU A 48 -6.56 -24.35 -21.41
C GLU A 48 -6.79 -23.03 -20.69
N THR A 49 -7.92 -22.36 -20.95
CA THR A 49 -8.28 -21.09 -20.29
C THR A 49 -9.48 -21.33 -19.37
N GLN A 50 -9.37 -20.90 -18.11
CA GLN A 50 -10.43 -20.96 -17.11
C GLN A 50 -10.68 -19.56 -16.57
N ASP A 51 -11.90 -19.06 -16.69
CA ASP A 51 -12.31 -17.76 -16.17
C ASP A 51 -13.01 -17.91 -14.82
N PHE A 52 -12.51 -17.18 -13.82
CA PHE A 52 -13.10 -17.07 -12.50
C PHE A 52 -13.66 -15.66 -12.34
N SER A 53 -14.98 -15.52 -12.46
CA SER A 53 -15.65 -14.23 -12.24
C SER A 53 -15.91 -14.01 -10.74
N LYS A 54 -15.83 -12.75 -10.30
CA LYS A 54 -16.14 -12.32 -8.91
C LYS A 54 -15.29 -12.99 -7.83
N VAL A 55 -13.99 -13.10 -8.04
CA VAL A 55 -13.02 -13.50 -7.01
C VAL A 55 -12.91 -12.41 -5.94
N PHE A 56 -13.13 -12.76 -4.69
CA PHE A 56 -13.05 -11.83 -3.57
C PHE A 56 -11.59 -11.47 -3.25
N ILE A 57 -11.23 -10.17 -3.34
CA ILE A 57 -9.83 -9.70 -3.17
C ILE A 57 -9.63 -8.82 -1.94
N GLY A 58 -10.69 -8.34 -1.32
CA GLY A 58 -10.51 -7.54 -0.12
C GLY A 58 -11.78 -6.84 0.29
N LYS A 59 -11.62 -5.82 1.15
CA LYS A 59 -12.72 -5.01 1.61
C LYS A 59 -12.48 -3.52 1.38
N GLU A 60 -13.36 -2.86 0.65
CA GLU A 60 -13.39 -1.41 0.40
C GLU A 60 -14.59 -0.77 1.13
N ASN A 61 -14.71 0.55 1.17
CA ASN A 61 -15.75 1.25 1.94
C ASN A 61 -16.64 2.06 1.00
N ASP A 62 -17.94 1.85 1.08
CA ASP A 62 -18.94 2.74 0.46
C ASP A 62 -20.04 3.00 1.49
N LEU A 63 -20.37 4.27 1.72
CA LEU A 63 -21.20 4.73 2.85
C LEU A 63 -22.08 5.90 2.42
N THR A 64 -23.37 5.65 2.25
CA THR A 64 -24.38 6.70 2.10
C THR A 64 -25.63 6.33 2.91
N GLU A 65 -25.93 7.18 3.91
CA GLU A 65 -27.28 7.47 4.48
C GLU A 65 -27.94 6.46 5.45
N VAL A 66 -27.61 6.48 6.75
CA VAL A 66 -28.23 5.54 7.73
C VAL A 66 -28.36 6.03 9.18
N GLY A 67 -28.50 7.34 9.43
CA GLY A 67 -28.78 7.86 10.79
C GLY A 67 -27.54 7.97 11.70
N GLU A 68 -26.40 8.30 11.11
CA GLU A 68 -25.20 8.75 11.82
C GLU A 68 -25.31 10.24 12.19
N CYS A 69 -24.44 10.71 13.09
CA CYS A 69 -24.43 12.12 13.51
C CYS A 69 -24.08 13.04 12.32
N PRO A 70 -24.90 14.07 12.00
CA PRO A 70 -24.63 15.00 10.89
C PRO A 70 -23.34 15.81 11.04
N TYR A 71 -22.81 15.93 12.26
CA TYR A 71 -21.59 16.66 12.57
C TYR A 71 -20.34 15.77 12.61
N ASP A 72 -20.49 14.46 12.41
CA ASP A 72 -19.36 13.56 12.32
C ASP A 72 -18.64 13.76 10.98
N GLN A 73 -17.36 14.11 11.06
CA GLN A 73 -16.52 14.39 9.89
C GLN A 73 -16.02 13.10 9.22
N GLY A 74 -16.17 11.95 9.89
CA GLY A 74 -15.60 10.69 9.41
C GLY A 74 -14.07 10.70 9.42
N GLY A 75 -13.44 10.03 8.45
CA GLY A 75 -11.97 9.99 8.32
C GLY A 75 -11.27 8.98 9.22
N TYR A 76 -12.02 8.02 9.77
CA TYR A 76 -11.52 6.92 10.59
C TYR A 76 -12.10 5.59 10.13
N PHE A 77 -11.48 4.51 10.59
CA PHE A 77 -11.90 3.13 10.33
C PHE A 77 -12.51 2.53 11.60
N ILE A 78 -13.61 1.79 11.48
CA ILE A 78 -14.17 1.01 12.60
C ILE A 78 -13.64 -0.42 12.49
N ILE A 79 -12.74 -0.79 13.40
CA ILE A 79 -12.08 -2.10 13.44
C ILE A 79 -12.36 -2.73 14.81
N ASN A 80 -13.04 -3.88 14.80
CA ASN A 80 -13.50 -4.58 16.00
C ASN A 80 -14.24 -3.67 16.98
N GLY A 81 -15.19 -2.87 16.45
CA GLY A 81 -15.96 -1.89 17.21
C GLY A 81 -15.23 -0.62 17.63
N SER A 82 -13.90 -0.58 17.52
CA SER A 82 -13.09 0.57 17.88
C SER A 82 -12.79 1.46 16.67
N GLU A 83 -12.86 2.77 16.86
CA GLU A 83 -12.47 3.76 15.85
C GLU A 83 -10.95 3.93 15.82
N LYS A 84 -10.38 3.90 14.62
CA LYS A 84 -8.93 3.99 14.39
C LYS A 84 -8.65 4.99 13.27
N VAL A 85 -7.76 5.92 13.54
CA VAL A 85 -7.31 6.93 12.59
C VAL A 85 -5.90 6.60 12.13
N LEU A 86 -5.63 6.72 10.83
CA LEU A 86 -4.27 6.70 10.30
C LEU A 86 -3.67 8.10 10.42
N ILE A 87 -2.56 8.20 11.16
CA ILE A 87 -1.84 9.46 11.31
C ILE A 87 -0.82 9.58 10.17
N ALA A 88 -0.76 10.76 9.55
CA ALA A 88 0.21 11.06 8.52
C ALA A 88 1.64 10.91 9.08
N GLN A 89 2.49 10.17 8.38
CA GLN A 89 3.90 10.04 8.71
C GLN A 89 4.75 10.88 7.77
N GLU A 90 5.41 11.90 8.32
CA GLU A 90 6.34 12.72 7.55
C GLU A 90 7.61 11.91 7.18
N LYS A 91 8.01 12.00 5.91
CA LYS A 91 9.23 11.38 5.38
C LYS A 91 9.89 12.32 4.39
N MET A 92 11.22 12.20 4.24
CA MET A 92 11.97 12.94 3.21
C MET A 92 11.44 12.60 1.81
N SER A 93 11.29 13.62 0.97
CA SER A 93 10.85 13.46 -0.41
C SER A 93 11.81 12.57 -1.21
N THR A 94 11.25 11.64 -1.99
CA THR A 94 11.96 10.76 -2.92
C THR A 94 12.18 11.45 -4.27
N ASN A 95 13.07 10.92 -5.09
CA ASN A 95 13.44 11.47 -6.40
C ASN A 95 14.00 12.91 -6.35
N HIS A 96 14.51 13.33 -5.19
CA HIS A 96 15.17 14.61 -4.98
C HIS A 96 16.61 14.42 -4.48
N VAL A 97 17.54 15.23 -4.99
CA VAL A 97 18.97 15.14 -4.62
C VAL A 97 19.25 16.07 -3.45
N TYR A 98 19.74 15.51 -2.34
CA TYR A 98 20.15 16.24 -1.15
C TYR A 98 21.66 16.31 -1.06
N VAL A 99 22.23 17.50 -0.86
CA VAL A 99 23.67 17.69 -0.73
C VAL A 99 24.01 18.16 0.68
N PHE A 100 24.84 17.39 1.38
CA PHE A 100 25.26 17.69 2.75
C PHE A 100 26.75 18.01 2.81
N LYS A 101 27.10 19.15 3.39
CA LYS A 101 28.48 19.46 3.77
C LYS A 101 28.85 18.69 5.03
N LYS A 102 29.99 18.00 5.03
CA LYS A 102 30.49 17.27 6.20
C LYS A 102 31.48 18.12 6.98
N ARG A 103 31.35 18.09 8.31
CA ARG A 103 32.30 18.75 9.23
C ARG A 103 33.63 17.99 9.23
N GLN A 104 34.74 18.71 9.13
CA GLN A 104 36.09 18.13 9.20
C GLN A 104 36.41 17.69 10.64
N PRO A 105 37.14 16.57 10.86
CA PRO A 105 38.07 15.88 9.93
C PRO A 105 37.48 14.66 9.19
N ASN A 106 36.29 14.77 8.60
CA ASN A 106 35.72 13.69 7.77
C ASN A 106 36.48 13.52 6.44
N LYS A 107 36.69 12.26 6.01
CA LYS A 107 37.27 11.89 4.71
C LYS A 107 36.59 12.58 3.52
N TYR A 108 35.30 12.89 3.63
CA TYR A 108 34.53 13.55 2.58
C TYR A 108 34.24 15.01 2.95
N ALA A 109 34.32 15.92 1.99
CA ALA A 109 33.90 17.31 2.15
C ALA A 109 32.38 17.46 1.94
N TYR A 110 31.85 16.79 0.92
CA TYR A 110 30.43 16.82 0.56
C TYR A 110 29.92 15.41 0.27
N VAL A 111 28.67 15.15 0.64
CA VAL A 111 27.95 13.93 0.30
C VAL A 111 26.62 14.31 -0.32
N ALA A 112 26.42 13.96 -1.59
CA ALA A 112 25.13 14.00 -2.24
C ALA A 112 24.42 12.65 -2.06
N TYR A 113 23.12 12.70 -1.79
CA TYR A 113 22.27 11.56 -1.52
C TYR A 113 20.95 11.69 -2.25
N VAL A 114 20.48 10.60 -2.88
CA VAL A 114 19.15 10.52 -3.48
C VAL A 114 18.52 9.17 -3.16
N ARG A 115 17.22 9.19 -2.86
CA ARG A 115 16.37 7.98 -2.79
C ARG A 115 15.45 7.97 -4.00
N SER A 116 15.65 7.04 -4.93
CA SER A 116 14.81 6.91 -6.11
C SER A 116 13.70 5.87 -5.92
N VAL A 117 12.51 6.19 -6.42
CA VAL A 117 11.34 5.29 -6.48
C VAL A 117 10.71 5.44 -7.85
N SER A 118 10.49 4.31 -8.53
CA SER A 118 9.72 4.28 -9.78
C SER A 118 8.23 4.43 -9.48
N GLU A 119 7.54 5.35 -10.16
CA GLU A 119 6.11 5.61 -9.94
C GLU A 119 5.21 4.41 -10.27
N SER A 120 5.60 3.60 -11.27
CA SER A 120 4.80 2.49 -11.77
C SER A 120 5.00 1.17 -11.01
N GLN A 121 6.08 1.02 -10.24
CA GLN A 121 6.37 -0.24 -9.55
C GLN A 121 6.43 -0.07 -8.06
N ASN A 122 5.79 -1.00 -7.34
CA ASN A 122 5.84 -1.08 -5.89
C ASN A 122 7.18 -1.66 -5.42
N LYS A 123 8.26 -0.91 -5.67
CA LYS A 123 9.62 -1.25 -5.25
C LYS A 123 10.05 -0.34 -4.10
N SER A 124 10.77 -0.93 -3.15
CA SER A 124 11.39 -0.16 -2.06
C SER A 124 12.33 0.92 -2.63
N PRO A 125 12.43 2.10 -1.98
CA PRO A 125 13.30 3.17 -2.44
C PRO A 125 14.77 2.73 -2.56
N SER A 126 15.38 2.99 -3.71
CA SER A 126 16.80 2.72 -3.96
C SER A 126 17.64 3.94 -3.58
N GLY A 127 18.66 3.74 -2.74
CA GLY A 127 19.54 4.81 -2.27
C GLY A 127 20.83 4.90 -3.08
N MET A 128 21.19 6.09 -3.55
CA MET A 128 22.48 6.36 -4.21
C MET A 128 23.24 7.47 -3.48
N PHE A 129 24.56 7.30 -3.37
CA PHE A 129 25.46 8.28 -2.76
C PHE A 129 26.57 8.68 -3.73
N VAL A 130 26.83 9.99 -3.82
CA VAL A 130 28.04 10.54 -4.45
C VAL A 130 28.82 11.27 -3.38
N ARG A 131 30.10 10.94 -3.22
CA ARG A 131 30.93 11.45 -2.12
C ARG A 131 32.16 12.15 -2.68
N MET A 132 32.34 13.42 -2.32
CA MET A 132 33.52 14.20 -2.67
C MET A 132 34.55 14.09 -1.57
N LEU A 133 35.78 13.64 -1.90
CA LEU A 133 36.88 13.58 -0.94
C LEU A 133 37.26 14.98 -0.44
N ALA A 134 37.61 15.07 0.83
CA ALA A 134 38.19 16.28 1.39
C ALA A 134 39.57 16.53 0.75
N ARG A 135 39.92 17.80 0.53
CA ARG A 135 41.24 18.16 0.01
C ARG A 135 42.29 17.78 1.06
N THR A 136 43.14 16.82 0.74
CA THR A 136 44.36 16.61 1.49
C THR A 136 45.29 17.78 1.18
N SER A 137 45.75 18.53 2.17
CA SER A 137 46.85 19.47 1.96
C SER A 137 48.06 18.66 1.51
N ALA A 138 48.37 18.68 0.21
CA ALA A 138 49.67 18.25 -0.28
C ALA A 138 50.70 19.18 0.37
N LYS A 139 51.46 18.66 1.34
CA LYS A 139 52.68 19.32 1.79
C LYS A 139 53.66 19.23 0.62
N GLY A 140 53.75 20.31 -0.15
CA GLY A 140 54.91 20.59 -1.00
C GLY A 140 56.09 21.02 -0.15
#